data_AF-A0A358D603-F1
#
_entry.id   AF-A0A358D603-F1
#
_cell.length_a   1.000
_cell.length_b   1.000
_cell.length_c   1.000
_cell.angle_alpha   90.00
_cell.angle_beta   90.00
_cell.angle_gamma   90.00
#
_symmetry.space_group_name_H-M   'P 1'
#
loop_
_entity.id
_entity.type
_entity.pdbx_description
1 polymer ?
#
loop_
_entity_poly.entity_id
_entity_poly.type
_entity_poly.pdbx_seq_one_letter_code
_entity_poly.pdbx_strand_id
1 'polypeptide(L)'
;AQAALRDRDTDERAAEIVTEAFVNAVKHSGARHAVVTLATEDTGRVRVRIVSPGRLPAAEQQASGIGTRNADTRIYQSDDDVVLESFLAPVSDDPSGVSSEPSAASL
;
A
#
# COMPACT_ATOMS: atom_id res chain seq x y z
N ALA A 1 8.59 -3.01 15.89
CA ALA A 1 7.36 -2.36 15.39
C ALA A 1 7.62 -1.00 14.74
N GLN A 2 8.29 -0.02 15.35
CA GLN A 2 8.54 1.31 14.73
C GLN A 2 9.54 1.34 13.55
N ALA A 3 10.36 0.31 13.37
CA ALA A 3 11.46 0.34 12.40
C ALA A 3 11.01 0.34 10.92
N ALA A 4 9.87 -0.29 10.60
CA ALA A 4 9.35 -0.34 9.23
C ALA A 4 8.81 1.01 8.72
N LEU A 5 8.47 1.94 9.64
CA LEU A 5 8.06 3.32 9.34
C LEU A 5 9.24 4.31 9.36
N ARG A 6 10.48 3.80 9.24
CA ARG A 6 11.69 4.61 9.07
C ARG A 6 12.48 4.22 7.83
N ASP A 7 11.94 3.31 7.03
CA ASP A 7 12.49 2.98 5.72
C ASP A 7 11.93 3.97 4.69
N ARG A 8 12.83 4.75 4.09
CA ARG A 8 12.47 5.83 3.17
C ARG A 8 11.67 5.33 1.97
N ASP A 9 12.00 4.15 1.47
CA ASP A 9 11.31 3.57 0.31
C ASP A 9 9.87 3.15 0.68
N THR A 10 9.68 2.62 1.88
CA THR A 10 8.34 2.32 2.43
C THR A 10 7.53 3.60 2.65
N ASP A 11 8.15 4.67 3.14
CA ASP A 11 7.51 5.97 3.34
C ASP A 11 7.06 6.61 2.02
N GLU A 12 7.93 6.61 1.00
CA GLU A 12 7.61 7.15 -0.34
C GLU A 12 6.46 6.36 -0.98
N ARG A 13 6.47 5.02 -0.90
CA ARG A 13 5.36 4.18 -1.39
C ARG A 13 4.05 4.42 -0.66
N ALA A 14 4.10 4.60 0.66
CA ALA A 14 2.91 4.92 1.45
C ALA A 14 2.32 6.28 1.03
N ALA A 15 3.18 7.28 0.80
CA ALA A 15 2.76 8.61 0.35
C ALA A 15 2.12 8.58 -1.05
N GLU A 16 2.68 7.80 -1.98
CA GLU A 16 2.10 7.59 -3.32
C GLU A 16 0.71 6.96 -3.25
N ILE A 17 0.55 5.88 -2.47
CA ILE A 17 -0.73 5.21 -2.26
C ILE A 17 -1.76 6.20 -1.69
N VAL A 18 -1.37 6.97 -0.68
CA VAL A 18 -2.25 7.96 -0.05
C VAL A 18 -2.67 9.03 -1.04
N THR A 19 -1.73 9.56 -1.82
CA THR A 19 -1.99 10.61 -2.81
C THR A 19 -2.96 10.13 -3.87
N GLU A 20 -2.69 8.97 -4.47
CA GLU A 20 -3.53 8.42 -5.54
C GLU A 20 -4.93 8.05 -5.03
N ALA A 21 -5.03 7.44 -3.85
CA ALA A 21 -6.30 7.10 -3.23
C ALA A 21 -7.15 8.36 -2.98
N PHE A 22 -6.55 9.42 -2.45
CA PHE A 22 -7.25 10.67 -2.18
C PHE A 22 -7.69 11.37 -3.46
N VAL A 23 -6.82 11.44 -4.47
CA VAL A 23 -7.16 12.01 -5.78
C VAL A 23 -8.33 11.23 -6.41
N ASN A 24 -8.33 9.91 -6.33
CA ASN A 24 -9.41 9.09 -6.84
C ASN A 24 -10.71 9.28 -6.06
N ALA A 25 -10.66 9.38 -4.73
CA ALA A 25 -11.82 9.72 -3.93
C ALA A 25 -12.41 11.08 -4.34
N VAL A 26 -11.58 12.13 -4.50
CA VAL A 26 -12.04 13.45 -4.93
C VAL A 26 -12.67 13.40 -6.32
N LYS A 27 -12.06 12.70 -7.28
CA LYS A 27 -12.55 12.55 -8.67
C LYS A 27 -13.91 11.85 -8.73
N HIS A 28 -14.10 10.79 -7.94
CA HIS A 28 -15.23 9.89 -8.11
C HIS A 28 -16.38 10.13 -7.12
N SER A 29 -16.09 10.60 -5.91
CA SER A 29 -17.13 10.81 -4.87
C SER A 29 -17.28 12.26 -4.42
N GLY A 30 -16.41 13.16 -4.87
CA GLY A 30 -16.39 14.53 -4.37
C GLY A 30 -15.95 14.63 -2.91
N ALA A 31 -15.25 13.60 -2.39
CA ALA A 31 -14.69 13.63 -1.04
C ALA A 31 -13.91 14.92 -0.78
N ARG A 32 -13.97 15.41 0.46
CA ARG A 32 -13.23 16.60 0.92
C ARG A 32 -12.22 16.28 2.00
N HIS A 33 -12.30 15.09 2.57
CA HIS A 33 -11.40 14.58 3.59
C HIS A 33 -11.24 13.07 3.41
N ALA A 34 -10.15 12.55 3.95
CA ALA A 34 -9.92 11.13 4.10
C ALA A 34 -9.17 10.89 5.42
N VAL A 35 -9.47 9.77 6.07
CA VAL A 35 -8.76 9.29 7.26
C VAL A 35 -7.72 8.28 6.82
N VAL A 36 -6.45 8.56 7.11
CA VAL A 36 -5.33 7.68 6.80
C VAL A 36 -4.84 7.04 8.10
N THR A 37 -4.71 5.71 8.09
CA THR A 37 -4.12 4.93 9.18
C THR A 37 -2.97 4.10 8.65
N LEU A 38 -1.81 4.26 9.27
CA LEU A 38 -0.61 3.45 9.02
C LEU A 38 -0.38 2.58 10.24
N ALA A 39 -0.28 1.27 10.04
CA ALA A 39 -0.02 0.33 11.12
C ALA A 39 0.97 -0.75 10.66
N THR A 40 1.98 -1.03 11.47
CA THR A 40 2.84 -2.20 11.27
C THR A 40 2.13 -3.43 11.81
N GLU A 41 2.01 -4.47 10.99
CA GLU A 41 1.46 -5.76 11.39
C GLU A 41 2.53 -6.64 12.07
N ASP A 42 2.09 -7.70 12.76
CA ASP A 42 2.99 -8.66 13.40
C ASP A 42 3.94 -9.35 12.40
N THR A 43 3.56 -9.39 11.13
CA THR A 43 4.36 -9.89 10.01
C THR A 43 5.46 -8.94 9.55
N GLY A 44 5.56 -7.74 10.13
CA GLY A 44 6.50 -6.70 9.72
C GLY A 44 6.04 -5.86 8.52
N ARG A 45 4.90 -6.21 7.91
CA ARG A 45 4.27 -5.44 6.83
C ARG A 45 3.68 -4.13 7.35
N VAL A 46 3.63 -3.11 6.50
CA VAL A 46 2.92 -1.87 6.79
C VAL A 46 1.57 -1.89 6.11
N ARG A 47 0.50 -1.91 6.89
CA ARG A 47 -0.86 -1.71 6.42
C ARG A 47 -1.15 -0.21 6.30
N VAL A 48 -1.47 0.21 5.09
CA VAL A 48 -1.99 1.54 4.76
C VAL A 48 -3.49 1.41 4.58
N ARG A 49 -4.28 2.06 5.44
CA ARG A 49 -5.75 2.08 5.35
C ARG A 49 -6.23 3.50 5.16
N ILE A 50 -7.04 3.71 4.13
CA ILE A 50 -7.57 5.03 3.74
C ILE A 50 -9.08 4.92 3.67
N VAL A 51 -9.76 5.78 4.40
CA VAL A 51 -11.22 5.85 4.44
C VAL A 51 -11.65 7.23 3.96
N SER A 52 -12.57 7.27 3.01
CA SER A 52 -13.12 8.54 2.52
C SER A 52 -14.61 8.40 2.22
N PRO A 53 -15.41 9.47 2.42
CA PRO A 53 -16.82 9.46 2.05
C PRO A 53 -17.01 9.17 0.56
N GLY A 54 -17.94 8.27 0.25
CA GLY A 54 -18.26 7.97 -1.14
C GLY A 54 -19.00 6.67 -1.36
N ARG A 55 -19.42 6.47 -2.61
CA ARG A 55 -20.03 5.24 -3.07
C ARG A 55 -19.24 4.68 -4.23
N LEU A 56 -18.82 3.43 -4.10
CA LEU A 56 -18.34 2.65 -5.24
C LEU A 56 -19.51 2.43 -6.23
N PRO A 57 -19.29 2.50 -7.54
CA PRO A 57 -20.28 2.08 -8.52
C PRO A 57 -20.72 0.62 -8.29
N ALA A 58 -22.00 0.29 -8.55
CA ALA A 58 -22.54 -1.05 -8.27
C ALA A 58 -21.78 -2.18 -9.00
N ALA A 59 -21.23 -1.91 -10.18
CA ALA A 59 -20.37 -2.84 -10.91
C ALA A 59 -19.03 -3.13 -10.19
N GLU A 60 -18.48 -2.14 -9.49
CA GLU A 60 -17.25 -2.25 -8.70
C GLU A 60 -17.51 -2.84 -7.31
N GLN A 61 -18.73 -2.71 -6.78
CA GLN A 61 -19.14 -3.39 -5.55
C GLN A 61 -19.30 -4.92 -5.73
N GLN A 62 -19.76 -5.36 -6.90
CA GLN A 62 -19.96 -6.79 -7.21
C GLN A 62 -18.67 -7.49 -7.63
N ALA A 63 -17.74 -6.73 -8.21
CA ALA A 63 -16.41 -7.22 -8.49
C ALA A 63 -15.59 -7.14 -7.19
N SER A 64 -15.71 -8.15 -6.32
CA SER A 64 -14.89 -8.33 -5.13
C SER A 64 -13.42 -7.96 -5.39
N GLY A 65 -13.05 -6.73 -5.02
CA GLY A 65 -11.69 -6.20 -5.10
C GLY A 65 -11.16 -5.96 -6.52
N ILE A 66 -11.61 -4.91 -7.22
CA ILE A 66 -10.84 -4.39 -8.37
C ILE A 66 -9.75 -3.44 -7.86
N GLY A 67 -8.60 -4.05 -7.60
CA GLY A 67 -7.36 -3.80 -8.35
C GLY A 67 -6.85 -2.37 -8.49
N THR A 68 -5.89 -2.00 -7.64
CA THR A 68 -4.73 -1.24 -8.10
C THR A 68 -3.53 -2.18 -8.21
N ARG A 69 -3.49 -2.91 -9.34
CA ARG A 69 -2.34 -3.61 -9.96
C ARG A 69 -1.50 -4.62 -9.15
N ASN A 70 -1.65 -4.76 -7.84
CA ASN A 70 -0.86 -5.66 -6.99
C ASN A 70 -1.76 -6.51 -6.08
N ALA A 71 -1.36 -7.76 -5.80
CA ALA A 71 -2.09 -8.73 -4.97
C ALA A 71 -2.36 -8.25 -3.52
N ASP A 72 -1.70 -7.17 -3.11
CA ASP A 72 -1.68 -6.64 -1.76
C ASP A 72 -2.53 -5.39 -1.55
N THR A 73 -3.38 -5.01 -2.52
CA THR A 73 -4.29 -3.87 -2.38
C THR A 73 -5.74 -4.26 -2.60
N ARG A 74 -6.63 -3.73 -1.77
CA ARG A 74 -8.08 -3.99 -1.79
C ARG A 74 -8.83 -2.68 -1.66
N ILE A 75 -9.93 -2.55 -2.41
CA ILE A 75 -10.86 -1.43 -2.32
C ILE A 75 -12.26 -2.01 -2.09
N TYR A 76 -12.99 -1.49 -1.12
CA TYR A 76 -14.33 -1.97 -0.79
C TYR A 76 -15.21 -0.88 -0.18
N GLN A 77 -16.53 -1.13 -0.20
CA GLN A 77 -17.52 -0.26 0.44
C GLN A 77 -17.67 -0.65 1.91
N SER A 78 -17.64 0.34 2.81
CA SER A 78 -18.01 0.19 4.22
C SER A 78 -19.01 1.27 4.57
N ASP A 79 -20.28 0.92 4.74
CA ASP A 79 -21.37 1.87 4.97
C ASP A 79 -21.38 2.99 3.92
N ASP A 80 -21.17 4.23 4.36
CA ASP A 80 -21.14 5.42 3.52
C ASP A 80 -19.75 5.79 2.98
N ASP A 81 -18.75 4.97 3.27
CA ASP A 81 -17.36 5.22 2.94
C ASP A 81 -16.78 4.20 1.95
N VAL A 82 -15.84 4.67 1.15
CA VAL A 82 -14.95 3.84 0.35
C VAL A 82 -13.66 3.64 1.13
N VAL A 83 -13.25 2.38 1.27
CA VAL A 83 -12.04 1.99 1.98
C VAL A 83 -11.04 1.42 0.99
N LEU A 84 -9.81 1.96 1.00
CA LEU A 84 -8.65 1.35 0.38
C LEU A 84 -7.74 0.79 1.47
N GLU A 85 -7.35 -0.47 1.34
CA GLU A 85 -6.33 -1.11 2.18
C GLU A 85 -5.22 -1.65 1.31
N SER A 86 -3.98 -1.29 1.65
CA SER A 86 -2.76 -1.78 0.98
C SER A 86 -1.78 -2.31 2.01
N PHE A 87 -1.07 -3.38 1.68
CA PHE A 87 -0.10 -4.03 2.56
C PHE A 87 1.29 -3.97 1.92
N LEU A 88 2.12 -3.05 2.38
CA LEU A 88 3.49 -2.90 1.94
C LEU A 88 4.37 -3.95 2.64
N ALA A 89 5.08 -4.76 1.86
CA ALA A 89 6.17 -5.56 2.42
C ALA A 89 7.27 -4.61 2.90
N PRO A 90 7.92 -4.88 4.06
CA PRO A 90 9.13 -4.17 4.42
C PRO A 90 10.16 -4.40 3.31
N VAL A 91 10.84 -3.34 2.87
CA VAL A 91 11.99 -3.52 1.99
C VAL A 91 13.05 -4.22 2.83
N SER A 92 13.31 -5.50 2.52
CA SER A 92 14.48 -6.17 3.08
C SER A 92 15.69 -5.37 2.63
N ASP A 93 16.36 -4.74 3.59
CA ASP A 93 17.72 -4.23 3.42
C ASP A 93 18.61 -5.46 3.24
N ASP A 94 18.62 -6.04 2.04
CA ASP A 94 19.57 -7.10 1.68
C ASP A 94 20.80 -6.45 1.02
N PRO A 95 21.86 -6.13 1.79
CA PRO A 95 23.13 -5.72 1.21
C PRO A 95 23.86 -6.87 0.49
N SER A 96 23.29 -8.08 0.43
CA SER A 96 23.97 -9.29 -0.08
C SER A 96 23.81 -9.50 -1.58
N GLY A 97 23.26 -8.54 -2.33
CA GLY A 97 23.23 -8.55 -3.80
C GLY A 97 24.60 -8.45 -4.49
N VAL A 98 25.71 -8.61 -3.77
CA VAL A 98 27.02 -8.90 -4.36
C VAL A 98 27.16 -10.42 -4.53
N SER A 99 26.87 -10.89 -5.74
CA SER A 99 27.36 -12.17 -6.24
C SER A 99 28.86 -12.24 -5.97
N SER A 100 29.26 -12.95 -4.92
CA SER A 100 30.64 -13.36 -4.74
C SER A 100 30.92 -14.42 -5.81
N GLU A 101 31.45 -14.00 -6.95
CA GLU A 101 32.05 -14.95 -7.89
C GLU A 101 33.15 -15.73 -7.15
N PRO A 102 33.19 -17.06 -7.29
CA PRO A 102 34.23 -17.86 -6.65
C PRO A 102 35.55 -17.70 -7.39
N SER A 103 36.56 -17.34 -6.61
CA SER A 103 37.99 -17.64 -6.77
C SER A 103 38.39 -18.57 -7.93
N ALA A 104 39.24 -18.06 -8.81
CA ALA A 104 40.25 -18.86 -9.49
C ALA A 104 41.60 -18.13 -9.42
N ALA A 105 42.27 -18.26 -8.28
CA ALA A 105 43.72 -18.30 -8.26
C ALA A 105 44.15 -19.73 -8.57
N SER A 106 44.91 -19.93 -9.66
CA SER A 106 45.99 -20.92 -9.71
C SER A 106 46.77 -20.87 -11.02
N LEU A 107 48.07 -20.57 -10.85
CA LEU A 107 49.27 -20.98 -11.60
C LEU A 107 49.60 -20.27 -12.93
#